data_AF-A0A1X1D4S4-F1
#
_entry.id   AF-A0A1X1D4S4-F1
#
_cell.length_a   1.000
_cell.length_b   1.000
_cell.length_c   1.000
_cell.angle_alpha   90.00
_cell.angle_beta   90.00
_cell.angle_gamma   90.00
#
_symmetry.space_group_name_H-M   'P 1'
#
loop_
_entity.id
_entity.type
_entity.pdbx_description
1 polymer ?
#
loop_
_entity_poly.entity_id
_entity_poly.type
_entity_poly.pdbx_seq_one_letter_code
_entity_poly.pdbx_strand_id
1 'polypeptide(L)' 'MLQSLMEQGQDWGFLPIHFQAEKWDLVQALSTEIGHQGLHLTLVTLWAPGAKKHEWVSETIIKMQTLWGRRAT' A
#
# COMPACT_ATOMS: atom_id res chain seq x y z
N MET A 1 4.99 -14.12 4.94
CA MET A 1 4.34 -15.25 4.21
C MET A 1 4.19 -14.93 2.74
N LEU A 2 3.41 -13.90 2.34
CA LEU A 2 3.24 -13.52 0.92
C LEU A 2 4.59 -13.27 0.20
N GLN A 3 5.45 -12.40 0.76
CA GLN A 3 6.78 -12.12 0.20
C GLN A 3 7.56 -13.42 -0.04
N SER A 4 7.79 -14.23 1.00
CA SER A 4 8.51 -15.51 0.87
C SER A 4 7.91 -16.46 -0.18
N LEU A 5 6.60 -16.49 -0.40
CA LEU A 5 6.00 -17.32 -1.45
C LEU A 5 6.31 -16.77 -2.85
N MET A 6 6.31 -15.44 -3.00
CA MET A 6 6.67 -14.78 -4.26
C MET A 6 8.16 -14.93 -4.57
N GLU A 7 9.04 -14.78 -3.58
CA GLU A 7 10.49 -14.96 -3.72
C GLU A 7 10.86 -16.43 -4.04
N GLN A 8 9.99 -17.38 -3.68
CA GLN A 8 10.12 -18.81 -4.06
C GLN A 8 9.52 -19.12 -5.45
N GLY A 9 9.01 -18.13 -6.16
CA GLY A 9 8.43 -18.30 -7.50
C GLY A 9 7.15 -19.12 -7.53
N GLN A 10 6.38 -19.16 -6.43
CA GLN A 10 5.18 -19.99 -6.34
C GLN A 10 4.00 -19.45 -7.18
N ASP A 11 3.92 -18.14 -7.42
CA ASP A 11 2.85 -17.53 -8.23
C ASP A 11 3.14 -16.07 -8.65
N TRP A 12 2.23 -15.44 -9.40
CA TRP A 12 2.18 -14.01 -9.75
C TRP A 12 0.87 -13.35 -9.30
N GLY A 13 0.84 -12.02 -9.22
CA GLY A 13 -0.41 -11.32 -8.87
C GLY A 13 -0.31 -9.80 -8.88
N PHE A 14 -1.46 -9.14 -8.75
CA PHE A 14 -1.55 -7.69 -8.59
C PHE A 14 -1.38 -7.33 -7.12
N LEU A 15 -0.27 -6.67 -6.79
CA LEU A 15 0.00 -6.20 -5.44
C LEU A 15 -0.31 -4.70 -5.32
N PRO A 16 -0.89 -4.28 -4.18
CA PRO A 16 -0.94 -2.87 -3.85
C PRO A 16 0.48 -2.26 -3.78
N ILE A 17 0.64 -1.04 -4.29
CA ILE A 17 1.93 -0.34 -4.39
C ILE A 17 2.68 -0.16 -3.05
N HIS A 18 1.96 -0.20 -1.92
CA HIS A 18 2.56 -0.04 -0.60
C HIS A 18 3.34 -1.27 -0.13
N PHE A 19 3.17 -2.43 -0.79
CA PHE A 19 4.01 -3.59 -0.54
C PHE A 19 5.46 -3.40 -1.02
N GLN A 20 5.69 -2.47 -1.95
CA GLN A 20 7.01 -2.21 -2.54
C GLN A 20 7.68 -3.50 -3.04
N ALA A 21 6.89 -4.33 -3.73
CA ALA A 21 7.31 -5.67 -4.14
C ALA A 21 8.50 -5.65 -5.12
N GLU A 22 8.75 -4.53 -5.78
CA GLU A 22 9.94 -4.27 -6.59
C GLU A 22 11.26 -4.33 -5.80
N LYS A 23 11.20 -4.28 -4.46
CA LYS A 23 12.36 -4.37 -3.57
C LYS A 23 12.59 -5.79 -3.01
N TRP A 24 11.71 -6.73 -3.32
CA TRP A 24 11.81 -8.11 -2.82
C TRP A 24 12.77 -8.92 -3.68
N ASP A 25 13.46 -9.89 -3.06
CA ASP A 25 14.51 -10.62 -3.76
C ASP A 25 13.90 -11.58 -4.79
N LEU A 26 14.49 -11.65 -5.98
CA LEU A 26 13.99 -12.50 -7.07
C LEU A 26 12.53 -12.23 -7.49
N VAL A 27 11.95 -11.09 -7.11
CA VAL A 27 10.60 -10.66 -7.52
C VAL A 27 10.72 -9.53 -8.53
N GLN A 28 10.03 -9.66 -9.66
CA GLN A 28 10.01 -8.64 -10.72
C GLN A 28 8.64 -7.98 -10.80
N ALA A 29 8.60 -6.65 -10.68
CA ALA A 29 7.43 -5.87 -11.02
C ALA A 29 7.27 -5.77 -12.54
N LEU A 30 6.10 -6.14 -13.06
CA LEU A 30 5.75 -6.03 -14.47
C LEU A 30 4.79 -4.87 -14.67
N SER A 31 5.16 -3.92 -15.52
CA SER A 31 4.26 -2.84 -15.95
C SER A 31 3.14 -3.43 -16.80
N THR A 32 1.90 -3.36 -16.33
CA THR A 32 0.74 -3.84 -17.09
C THR A 32 0.13 -2.69 -17.90
N GLU A 33 -0.19 -2.91 -19.18
CA GLU A 33 -0.89 -1.94 -20.07
C GLU A 33 -2.37 -1.72 -19.72
N ILE A 34 -2.78 -2.00 -18.49
CA ILE A 34 -4.00 -1.40 -17.96
C ILE A 34 -3.60 0.06 -17.75
N GLY A 35 -4.00 0.94 -18.67
CA GLY A 35 -3.58 2.35 -18.70
C GLY A 35 -3.77 3.09 -17.37
N HIS A 36 -3.56 4.40 -17.33
CA HIS A 36 -3.60 5.23 -16.11
C HIS A 36 -4.84 5.07 -15.17
N GLN A 37 -5.82 4.26 -15.54
CA GLN A 37 -6.93 3.72 -14.74
C GLN A 37 -6.62 2.32 -14.15
N GLY A 38 -5.46 2.12 -13.54
CA GLY A 38 -5.16 0.86 -12.83
C GLY A 38 -6.19 0.56 -11.72
N LEU A 39 -6.13 -0.64 -11.14
CA LEU A 39 -6.96 -1.03 -10.00
C LEU A 39 -6.71 -0.07 -8.81
N HIS A 40 -7.63 0.87 -8.60
CA HIS A 40 -7.58 1.80 -7.48
C HIS A 40 -8.23 1.19 -6.23
N LEU A 41 -7.40 0.92 -5.22
CA LEU A 41 -7.88 0.53 -3.89
C LEU A 41 -7.96 1.77 -3.00
N THR A 42 -9.17 2.17 -2.62
CA THR A 42 -9.37 3.24 -1.64
C THR A 42 -9.10 2.69 -0.24
N LEU A 43 -8.13 3.27 0.46
CA LEU A 43 -7.90 3.01 1.87
C LEU A 43 -8.54 4.08 2.72
N VAL A 44 -9.26 3.62 3.73
CA VAL A 44 -9.97 4.49 4.68
C VAL A 44 -9.49 4.17 6.09
N THR A 45 -9.35 5.21 6.90
CA THR A 45 -9.15 5.06 8.35
C THR A 45 -10.51 5.17 9.02
N LEU A 46 -10.84 4.24 9.90
CA LEU A 46 -12.07 4.23 10.68
C LEU A 46 -11.75 4.51 12.15
N TRP A 47 -12.62 5.28 12.82
CA TRP A 47 -12.49 5.59 14.24
C TRP A 47 -13.88 5.69 14.86
N ALA A 48 -13.95 5.53 16.18
CA ALA A 48 -15.19 5.66 16.93
C ALA A 48 -15.77 7.09 16.80
N PRO A 49 -17.10 7.26 16.67
CA PRO A 49 -17.72 8.58 16.67
C PRO A 49 -17.28 9.42 17.88
N GLY A 50 -16.90 10.68 17.65
CA GLY A 50 -16.38 11.57 18.70
C GLY A 50 -14.87 11.50 18.95
N ALA A 51 -14.18 10.46 18.47
CA ALA A 51 -12.73 10.31 18.66
C ALA A 51 -11.89 11.42 17.99
N LYS A 52 -12.42 12.09 16.96
CA LYS A 52 -11.80 13.27 16.32
C LYS A 52 -11.52 14.43 17.26
N LYS A 53 -12.19 14.49 18.43
CA LYS A 53 -11.93 15.53 19.45
C LYS A 53 -10.58 15.34 20.13
N HIS A 54 -9.98 14.15 20.02
CA HIS A 54 -8.65 13.90 20.55
C HIS A 54 -7.60 14.30 19.52
N GLU A 55 -6.72 15.21 19.92
CA GLU A 55 -5.62 15.75 19.10
C GLU A 55 -4.75 14.65 18.49
N TRP A 56 -4.44 13.60 19.26
CA TRP A 56 -3.63 12.47 18.80
C TRP A 56 -4.26 11.71 17.63
N VAL A 57 -5.59 11.64 17.53
CA VAL A 57 -6.28 10.99 16.39
C VAL A 57 -6.06 11.80 15.12
N SER A 58 -6.21 13.12 15.21
CA SER A 58 -5.99 14.04 14.10
C SER A 58 -4.52 14.03 13.63
N GLU A 59 -3.57 14.09 14.57
CA GLU A 59 -2.14 13.96 14.25
C GLU A 59 -1.80 12.62 13.59
N THR A 60 -2.39 11.53 14.07
CA THR A 60 -2.16 10.19 13.51
C THR A 60 -2.67 10.12 12.07
N ILE A 61 -3.86 10.66 11.78
CA ILE A 61 -4.40 10.70 10.42
C ILE A 61 -3.48 11.49 9.48
N ILE A 62 -2.99 12.66 9.91
CA ILE A 62 -2.05 13.48 9.12
C ILE A 62 -0.75 12.72 8.85
N LYS A 63 -0.19 12.05 9.86
CA LYS A 63 1.02 11.21 9.70
C LYS A 63 0.79 10.03 8.77
N MET A 64 -0.36 9.36 8.84
CA MET A 64 -0.66 8.24 7.93
C MET A 64 -0.75 8.71 6.47
N GLN A 65 -1.34 9.89 6.22
CA GLN A 65 -1.39 10.48 4.87
C GLN A 65 0.02 10.77 4.31
N THR A 66 0.95 11.24 5.15
CA THR A 66 2.32 11.55 4.69
C THR A 66 3.13 10.29 4.38
N LEU A 67 2.88 9.19 5.10
CA LEU A 67 3.46 7.87 4.79
C LEU A 67 2.95 7.35 3.45
N TRP A 68 1.67 7.56 3.14
CA TRP A 68 1.06 7.12 1.89
C TRP A 68 1.45 7.98 0.67
N GLY A 69 1.65 9.28 0.87
CA GLY A 69 2.05 10.22 -0.19
C GLY A 69 3.47 9.99 -0.71
N ARG A 70 4.30 9.22 0.01
CA ARG A 70 5.61 8.78 -0.49
C ARG A 70 5.40 7.68 -1.53
N ARG A 71 5.32 8.08 -2.80
CA ARG A 71 5.58 7.16 -3.92
C ARG A 71 6.95 6.51 -3.66
N ALA A 72 7.03 5.19 -3.77
CA ALA A 72 8.30 4.52 -3.93
C ALA A 72 8.93 5.06 -5.22
N THR A 73 9.87 5.99 -5.05
CA THR A 73 10.76 6.50 -6.09
C THR A 73 11.90 5.53 -6.31
#